data_AF-A0A523J4S0-F1
#
_entry.id   AF-A0A523J4S0-F1
#
_cell.length_a   1.000
_cell.length_b   1.000
_cell.length_c   1.000
_cell.angle_alpha   90.00
_cell.angle_beta   90.00
_cell.angle_gamma   90.00
#
_symmetry.space_group_name_H-M   'P 1'
#
loop_
_entity.id
_entity.type
_entity.pdbx_description
1 polymer ?
#
loop_
_entity_poly.entity_id
_entity_poly.type
_entity_poly.pdbx_seq_one_letter_code
_entity_poly.pdbx_strand_id
1 'polypeptide(L)'
;MIKNSKYYLNILFLILGSFTICLDSFCLTVQEAYEAIPHRRTVFDYNTSLMSTQEKKYLSKVFNLTDLATVERVSMLIWLTSEGQAGEVANNYSNILNRLYEINPPAGLVNFHKLIISSIEEQRKALYKWENSLFDYSKLSKEMLVRSSSAKLKRAYSILMKKYPKEGNHNKQAFFDHLCALDFI
;
A
#
# COMPACT_ATOMS: atom_id res chain seq x y z
N MET A 1 -22.16 -65.48 -43.51
CA MET A 1 -21.42 -64.57 -44.39
C MET A 1 -20.41 -63.82 -43.53
N ILE A 2 -19.15 -64.26 -43.57
CA ILE A 2 -18.03 -63.76 -42.74
C ILE A 2 -17.32 -62.67 -43.54
N LYS A 3 -17.10 -61.49 -42.95
CA LYS A 3 -16.15 -60.49 -43.46
C LYS A 3 -15.13 -60.15 -42.38
N ASN A 4 -13.95 -60.75 -42.52
CA ASN A 4 -12.69 -60.22 -42.00
C ASN A 4 -12.18 -59.16 -42.99
N SER A 5 -11.66 -58.02 -42.52
CA SER A 5 -10.29 -57.60 -42.83
C SER A 5 -9.94 -56.24 -42.19
N LYS A 6 -9.01 -56.34 -41.23
CA LYS A 6 -7.92 -55.45 -40.82
C LYS A 6 -7.72 -54.12 -41.57
N TYR A 7 -7.64 -53.04 -40.78
CA TYR A 7 -6.69 -51.94 -40.97
C TYR A 7 -6.05 -51.60 -39.62
N TYR A 8 -4.73 -51.74 -39.55
CA TYR A 8 -3.86 -51.14 -38.52
C TYR A 8 -3.30 -49.84 -39.12
N LEU A 9 -3.37 -48.71 -38.41
CA LEU A 9 -2.26 -47.73 -38.39
C LEU A 9 -2.41 -46.71 -37.25
N ASN A 10 -1.26 -46.48 -36.62
CA ASN A 10 -0.91 -45.58 -35.52
C ASN A 10 -1.48 -44.15 -35.60
N ILE A 11 -1.62 -43.46 -34.45
CA ILE A 11 -0.83 -42.25 -34.08
C ILE A 11 -1.37 -41.52 -32.82
N LEU A 12 -0.41 -41.20 -31.93
CA LEU A 12 -0.29 -40.10 -30.95
C LEU A 12 -1.18 -40.00 -29.69
N PHE A 13 -0.47 -40.18 -28.57
CA PHE A 13 -0.48 -39.37 -27.35
C PHE A 13 -1.30 -38.06 -27.38
N LEU A 14 -2.25 -37.94 -26.45
CA LEU A 14 -2.65 -36.66 -25.86
C LEU A 14 -2.38 -36.74 -24.36
N ILE A 15 -1.22 -36.22 -23.97
CA ILE A 15 -0.88 -35.92 -22.58
C ILE A 15 -1.84 -34.81 -22.15
N LEU A 16 -2.87 -35.16 -21.38
CA LEU A 16 -3.61 -34.20 -20.56
C LEU A 16 -2.68 -33.75 -19.43
N GLY A 17 -1.74 -32.89 -19.79
CA GLY A 17 -0.96 -32.11 -18.84
C GLY A 17 -1.91 -31.09 -18.25
N SER A 18 -2.48 -31.40 -17.09
CA SER A 18 -3.10 -30.40 -16.23
C SER A 18 -2.02 -29.40 -15.84
N PHE A 19 -1.82 -28.36 -16.66
CA PHE A 19 -1.12 -27.15 -16.25
C PHE A 19 -2.00 -26.50 -15.19
N THR A 20 -1.79 -26.89 -13.94
CA THR A 20 -2.15 -26.05 -12.82
C THR A 20 -1.24 -24.84 -12.93
N ILE A 21 -1.73 -23.78 -13.59
CA ILE A 21 -1.12 -22.46 -13.48
C ILE A 21 -1.27 -22.11 -12.01
N CYS A 22 -0.18 -22.23 -11.25
CA CYS A 22 -0.07 -21.60 -9.95
C CYS A 22 -0.12 -20.11 -10.24
N LEU A 23 -1.28 -19.48 -10.03
CA LEU A 23 -1.38 -18.04 -10.01
C LEU A 23 -0.56 -17.59 -8.81
N ASP A 24 0.69 -17.16 -9.06
CA ASP A 24 1.45 -16.45 -8.06
C ASP A 24 0.62 -15.23 -7.65
N SER A 25 0.26 -15.21 -6.37
CA SER A 25 -0.37 -14.07 -5.71
C SER A 25 0.55 -12.87 -5.91
N PHE A 26 0.16 -11.97 -6.82
CA PHE A 26 0.99 -10.82 -7.21
C PHE A 26 0.83 -9.72 -6.15
N CYS A 27 1.62 -9.81 -5.09
CA CYS A 27 1.73 -8.75 -4.11
C CYS A 27 2.52 -7.58 -4.72
N LEU A 28 1.88 -6.40 -4.86
CA LEU A 28 2.53 -5.22 -5.43
C LEU A 28 3.79 -4.85 -4.63
N THR A 29 4.87 -4.55 -5.34
CA THR A 29 6.02 -3.87 -4.76
C THR A 29 5.68 -2.42 -4.41
N VAL A 30 6.48 -1.80 -3.54
CA VAL A 30 6.35 -0.36 -3.25
C VAL A 30 6.45 0.48 -4.52
N GLN A 31 7.35 0.13 -5.44
CA GLN A 31 7.50 0.89 -6.68
C GLN A 31 6.24 0.79 -7.56
N GLU A 32 5.71 -0.41 -7.76
CA GLU A 32 4.49 -0.62 -8.56
C GLU A 32 3.28 0.08 -7.94
N ALA A 33 3.15 0.05 -6.60
CA ALA A 33 2.09 0.78 -5.92
C ALA A 33 2.18 2.30 -6.15
N TYR A 34 3.40 2.85 -6.21
CA TYR A 34 3.63 4.26 -6.50
C TYR A 34 3.44 4.63 -7.99
N GLU A 35 3.62 3.69 -8.90
CA GLU A 35 3.34 3.89 -10.33
C GLU A 35 1.85 3.81 -10.66
N ALA A 36 1.07 3.09 -9.84
CA ALA A 36 -0.38 2.95 -9.98
C ALA A 36 -1.18 4.21 -9.56
N ILE A 37 -0.49 5.25 -9.07
CA ILE A 37 -1.08 6.45 -8.47
C ILE A 37 -0.43 7.71 -9.06
N PRO A 38 -1.10 8.88 -9.06
CA PRO A 38 -0.54 10.12 -9.60
C PRO A 38 0.44 10.79 -8.62
N HIS A 39 1.29 10.02 -7.94
CA HIS A 39 2.30 10.53 -7.00
C HIS A 39 3.68 9.93 -7.28
N ARG A 40 4.71 10.64 -6.84
CA ARG A 40 6.10 10.18 -6.94
C ARG A 40 6.54 9.65 -5.59
N ARG A 41 7.57 8.80 -5.62
CA ARG A 41 8.27 8.36 -4.42
C ARG A 41 9.62 9.06 -4.31
N THR A 42 9.75 9.96 -3.35
CA THR A 42 11.06 10.49 -2.94
C THR A 42 11.53 9.76 -1.69
N VAL A 43 12.61 8.99 -1.82
CA VAL A 43 13.21 8.27 -0.69
C VAL A 43 13.82 9.26 0.30
N PHE A 44 13.46 9.15 1.57
CA PHE A 44 14.10 9.93 2.65
C PHE A 44 15.61 9.63 2.73
N ASP A 45 16.42 10.66 2.57
CA ASP A 45 17.87 10.59 2.62
C ASP A 45 18.38 10.82 4.04
N TYR A 46 18.74 9.71 4.67
CA TYR A 46 19.29 9.64 6.01
C TYR A 46 20.61 10.43 6.16
N ASN A 47 21.48 10.38 5.15
CA ASN A 47 22.84 10.89 5.24
C ASN A 47 22.88 12.41 5.15
N THR A 48 22.01 12.99 4.34
CA THR A 48 21.94 14.45 4.15
C THR A 48 21.00 15.16 5.12
N SER A 49 20.18 14.42 5.86
CA SER A 49 19.25 15.02 6.84
C SER A 49 19.99 15.81 7.93
N LEU A 50 19.44 16.95 8.33
CA LEU A 50 19.99 17.79 9.41
C LEU A 50 19.46 17.42 10.82
N MET A 51 18.62 16.38 10.91
CA MET A 51 18.03 15.93 12.17
C MET A 51 19.03 15.20 13.08
N SER A 52 18.63 14.97 14.33
CA SER A 52 19.37 14.05 15.19
C SER A 52 19.34 12.61 14.65
N THR A 53 20.39 11.83 14.91
CA THR A 53 20.47 10.40 14.54
C THR A 53 19.24 9.60 14.96
N GLN A 54 18.70 9.90 16.14
CA GLN A 54 17.50 9.24 16.66
C GLN A 54 16.26 9.54 15.80
N GLU A 55 16.03 10.80 15.44
CA GLU A 55 14.90 11.22 14.61
C GLU A 55 15.02 10.68 13.18
N LYS A 56 16.23 10.66 12.61
CA LYS A 56 16.49 10.07 11.29
C LYS A 56 16.09 8.59 11.25
N LYS A 57 16.55 7.81 12.24
CA LYS A 57 16.23 6.38 12.36
C LYS A 57 14.72 6.17 12.54
N TYR A 58 14.09 7.01 13.34
CA TYR A 58 12.65 6.98 13.56
C TYR A 58 11.87 7.25 12.27
N LEU A 59 12.15 8.36 11.57
CA LEU A 59 11.42 8.70 10.34
C LEU A 59 11.66 7.71 9.22
N SER A 60 12.88 7.19 9.06
CA SER A 60 13.15 6.12 8.09
C SER A 60 12.29 4.88 8.33
N LYS A 61 12.13 4.45 9.60
CA LYS A 61 11.24 3.33 9.93
C LYS A 61 9.78 3.64 9.66
N VAL A 62 9.31 4.83 10.04
CA VAL A 62 7.91 5.23 9.82
C VAL A 62 7.62 5.34 8.32
N PHE A 63 8.50 5.95 7.53
CA PHE A 63 8.30 6.10 6.09
C PHE A 63 8.32 4.76 5.34
N ASN A 64 9.16 3.82 5.76
CA ASN A 64 9.09 2.46 5.23
C ASN A 64 7.74 1.78 5.56
N LEU A 65 7.15 2.04 6.73
CA LEU A 65 5.84 1.50 7.09
C LEU A 65 4.69 2.22 6.38
N THR A 66 4.82 3.52 6.09
CA THR A 66 3.84 4.23 5.27
C THR A 66 3.88 3.76 3.82
N ASP A 67 5.06 3.46 3.26
CA ASP A 67 5.20 2.85 1.93
C ASP A 67 4.44 1.52 1.85
N LEU A 68 4.59 0.66 2.87
CA LEU A 68 3.85 -0.60 2.93
C LEU A 68 2.34 -0.38 3.09
N ALA A 69 1.91 0.63 3.86
CA ALA A 69 0.49 0.96 3.97
C ALA A 69 -0.09 1.53 2.66
N THR A 70 0.72 2.23 1.85
CA THR A 70 0.35 2.64 0.48
C THR A 70 0.17 1.42 -0.41
N VAL A 71 1.06 0.43 -0.35
CA VAL A 71 0.90 -0.84 -1.08
C VAL A 71 -0.44 -1.49 -0.74
N GLU A 72 -0.74 -1.69 0.55
CA GLU A 72 -2.02 -2.28 0.98
C GLU A 72 -3.22 -1.49 0.46
N ARG A 73 -3.16 -0.16 0.52
CA ARG A 73 -4.24 0.72 0.04
C ARG A 73 -4.47 0.54 -1.46
N VAL A 74 -3.40 0.55 -2.25
CA VAL A 74 -3.47 0.42 -3.71
C VAL A 74 -3.96 -0.97 -4.11
N SER A 75 -3.41 -2.03 -3.51
CA SER A 75 -3.87 -3.41 -3.73
C SER A 75 -5.36 -3.55 -3.45
N MET A 76 -5.83 -3.00 -2.32
CA MET A 76 -7.25 -3.03 -1.97
C MET A 76 -8.12 -2.27 -2.96
N LEU A 77 -7.69 -1.09 -3.42
CA LEU A 77 -8.45 -0.31 -4.40
C LEU A 77 -8.53 -1.01 -5.76
N ILE A 78 -7.46 -1.68 -6.20
CA ILE A 78 -7.47 -2.50 -7.42
C ILE A 78 -8.44 -3.67 -7.25
N TRP A 79 -8.37 -4.38 -6.12
CA TRP A 79 -9.27 -5.49 -5.81
C TRP A 79 -10.73 -5.05 -5.78
N LEU A 80 -11.05 -3.95 -5.08
CA LEU A 80 -12.40 -3.40 -5.02
C LEU A 80 -12.92 -2.94 -6.38
N THR A 81 -12.09 -2.26 -7.17
CA THR A 81 -12.50 -1.71 -8.49
C THR A 81 -12.67 -2.81 -9.54
N SER A 82 -11.93 -3.91 -9.41
CA SER A 82 -12.03 -5.06 -10.30
C SER A 82 -13.04 -6.11 -9.83
N GLU A 83 -13.82 -5.83 -8.77
CA GLU A 83 -14.76 -6.79 -8.17
C GLU A 83 -14.08 -8.14 -7.84
N GLY A 84 -12.83 -8.05 -7.35
CA GLY A 84 -12.02 -9.18 -6.95
C GLY A 84 -11.34 -9.96 -8.08
N GLN A 85 -11.40 -9.47 -9.33
CA GLN A 85 -10.75 -10.13 -10.47
C GLN A 85 -9.26 -9.79 -10.63
N ALA A 86 -8.77 -8.74 -9.98
CA ALA A 86 -7.37 -8.31 -10.03
C ALA A 86 -6.88 -7.77 -8.68
N GLY A 87 -5.57 -7.80 -8.46
CA GLY A 87 -4.96 -7.38 -7.19
C GLY A 87 -5.26 -8.34 -6.05
N GLU A 88 -5.00 -7.88 -4.82
CA GLU A 88 -5.14 -8.69 -3.60
C GLU A 88 -5.93 -7.94 -2.55
N VAL A 89 -6.72 -8.69 -1.76
CA VAL A 89 -7.31 -8.16 -0.53
C VAL A 89 -6.18 -7.77 0.41
N ALA A 90 -6.14 -6.51 0.82
CA ALA A 90 -5.16 -6.03 1.78
C ALA A 90 -5.24 -6.83 3.08
N ASN A 91 -4.15 -7.50 3.46
CA ASN A 91 -4.09 -8.39 4.62
C ASN A 91 -2.96 -8.04 5.61
N ASN A 92 -2.10 -7.07 5.28
CA ASN A 92 -0.89 -6.77 6.06
C ASN A 92 -1.06 -5.53 6.98
N TYR A 93 -2.18 -4.81 6.89
CA TYR A 93 -2.41 -3.62 7.72
C TYR A 93 -2.21 -3.88 9.22
N SER A 94 -2.65 -5.03 9.74
CA SER A 94 -2.48 -5.35 11.17
C SER A 94 -1.01 -5.48 11.57
N ASN A 95 -0.18 -6.09 10.73
CA ASN A 95 1.26 -6.19 10.96
C ASN A 95 1.93 -4.81 10.86
N ILE A 96 1.56 -4.00 9.88
CA ILE A 96 2.07 -2.62 9.74
C ILE A 96 1.73 -1.79 10.98
N LEU A 97 0.48 -1.86 11.45
CA LEU A 97 0.02 -1.15 12.64
C LEU A 97 0.74 -1.63 13.89
N ASN A 98 0.89 -2.95 14.09
CA ASN A 98 1.65 -3.50 15.22
C ASN A 98 3.09 -2.98 15.25
N ARG A 99 3.77 -3.00 14.09
CA ARG A 99 5.13 -2.46 13.95
C ARG A 99 5.19 -0.96 14.21
N LEU A 100 4.15 -0.19 13.85
CA LEU A 100 4.05 1.22 14.20
C LEU A 100 3.90 1.40 15.72
N TYR A 101 3.00 0.66 16.36
CA TYR A 101 2.76 0.72 17.81
C TYR A 101 4.00 0.36 18.65
N GLU A 102 4.89 -0.49 18.13
CA GLU A 102 6.16 -0.86 18.78
C GLU A 102 7.26 0.20 18.65
N ILE A 103 7.12 1.17 17.75
CA ILE A 103 8.11 2.24 17.60
C ILE A 103 7.89 3.28 18.69
N ASN A 104 8.92 3.48 19.53
CA ASN A 104 8.95 4.62 20.46
C ASN A 104 9.28 5.93 19.72
N PRO A 105 8.35 6.89 19.59
CA PRO A 105 8.62 8.15 18.91
C PRO A 105 9.47 9.08 19.79
N PRO A 106 10.42 9.84 19.21
CA PRO A 106 11.04 10.97 19.90
C PRO A 106 9.98 11.95 20.43
N ALA A 107 10.23 12.59 21.58
CA ALA A 107 9.23 13.43 22.27
C ALA A 107 8.54 14.45 21.35
N GLY A 108 9.30 15.11 20.47
CA GLY A 108 8.77 16.09 19.51
C GLY A 108 7.98 15.51 18.33
N LEU A 109 7.88 14.18 18.20
CA LEU A 109 7.21 13.47 17.11
C LEU A 109 6.06 12.57 17.59
N VAL A 110 5.74 12.55 18.89
CA VAL A 110 4.63 11.74 19.46
C VAL A 110 3.30 12.04 18.75
N ASN A 111 2.97 13.31 18.54
CA ASN A 111 1.72 13.69 17.87
C ASN A 111 1.73 13.33 16.38
N PHE A 112 2.87 13.49 15.70
CA PHE A 112 3.04 13.02 14.32
C PHE A 112 2.76 11.51 14.24
N HIS A 113 3.37 10.72 15.13
CA HIS A 113 3.23 9.27 15.18
C HIS A 113 1.77 8.83 15.34
N LYS A 114 1.05 9.42 16.31
CA LYS A 114 -0.37 9.14 16.55
C LYS A 114 -1.25 9.47 15.33
N LEU A 115 -0.93 10.55 14.61
CA LEU A 115 -1.66 10.91 13.40
C LEU A 115 -1.46 9.87 12.29
N ILE A 116 -0.24 9.37 12.10
CA ILE A 116 0.06 8.31 11.10
C ILE A 116 -0.71 7.03 11.40
N ILE A 117 -0.63 6.53 12.64
CA ILE A 117 -1.35 5.32 13.05
C ILE A 117 -2.85 5.51 12.80
N SER A 118 -3.42 6.59 13.32
CA SER A 118 -4.85 6.83 13.20
C SER A 118 -5.31 7.02 11.75
N SER A 119 -4.50 7.63 10.88
CA SER A 119 -4.82 7.71 9.45
C SER A 119 -4.87 6.33 8.79
N ILE A 120 -3.91 5.45 9.06
CA ILE A 120 -3.86 4.10 8.47
C ILE A 120 -5.04 3.26 8.97
N GLU A 121 -5.38 3.35 10.26
CA GLU A 121 -6.54 2.66 10.83
C GLU A 121 -7.86 3.10 10.19
N GLU A 122 -8.05 4.41 10.02
CA GLU A 122 -9.24 4.98 9.41
C GLU A 122 -9.37 4.60 7.93
N GLN A 123 -8.26 4.58 7.19
CA GLN A 123 -8.24 4.15 5.80
C GLN A 123 -8.61 2.69 5.64
N ARG A 124 -7.97 1.79 6.42
CA ARG A 124 -8.33 0.37 6.45
C ARG A 124 -9.81 0.21 6.72
N LYS A 125 -10.30 0.83 7.80
CA LYS A 125 -11.70 0.73 8.21
C LYS A 125 -12.66 1.26 7.14
N ALA A 126 -12.28 2.31 6.41
CA ALA A 126 -13.09 2.85 5.32
C ALA A 126 -13.19 1.87 4.14
N LEU A 127 -12.05 1.31 3.71
CA LEU A 127 -11.99 0.41 2.55
C LEU A 127 -12.67 -0.93 2.84
N TYR A 128 -12.48 -1.50 4.03
CA TYR A 128 -13.06 -2.80 4.40
C TYR A 128 -14.59 -2.81 4.43
N LYS A 129 -15.25 -1.65 4.58
CA LYS A 129 -16.72 -1.56 4.43
C LYS A 129 -17.20 -2.05 3.06
N TRP A 130 -16.35 -1.95 2.05
CA TRP A 130 -16.69 -2.28 0.67
C TRP A 130 -16.34 -3.73 0.30
N GLU A 131 -15.76 -4.52 1.21
CA GLU A 131 -15.46 -5.94 0.92
C GLU A 131 -16.72 -6.77 0.60
N ASN A 132 -17.84 -6.40 1.20
CA ASN A 132 -19.11 -7.10 1.07
C ASN A 132 -20.17 -6.26 0.32
N SER A 133 -19.75 -5.25 -0.45
CA SER A 133 -20.67 -4.41 -1.24
C SER A 133 -20.02 -3.93 -2.53
N LEU A 134 -20.85 -3.53 -3.51
CA LEU A 134 -20.34 -2.99 -4.78
C LEU A 134 -19.57 -1.69 -4.54
N PHE A 135 -18.31 -1.66 -4.96
CA PHE A 135 -17.45 -0.49 -4.81
C PHE A 135 -17.86 0.67 -5.72
N ASP A 136 -18.07 1.85 -5.13
CA ASP A 136 -18.38 3.09 -5.84
C ASP A 136 -17.30 4.12 -5.52
N TYR A 137 -16.32 4.20 -6.43
CA TYR A 137 -15.18 5.10 -6.31
C TYR A 137 -15.60 6.57 -6.12
N SER A 138 -16.74 6.98 -6.68
CA SER A 138 -17.24 8.37 -6.58
C SER A 138 -17.65 8.78 -5.15
N LYS A 139 -17.87 7.79 -4.26
CA LYS A 139 -18.20 7.99 -2.84
C LYS A 139 -16.99 7.92 -1.93
N LEU A 140 -15.86 7.37 -2.38
CA LEU A 140 -14.67 7.18 -1.54
C LEU A 140 -14.18 8.50 -0.91
N SER A 141 -14.15 9.59 -1.70
CA SER A 141 -13.74 10.92 -1.22
C SER A 141 -14.71 11.55 -0.22
N LYS A 142 -15.97 11.06 -0.18
CA LYS A 142 -17.04 11.55 0.70
C LYS A 142 -17.10 10.77 2.01
N GLU A 143 -16.48 9.59 2.07
CA GLU A 143 -16.40 8.79 3.30
C GLU A 143 -15.75 9.58 4.44
N MET A 144 -16.46 9.66 5.56
CA MET A 144 -16.03 10.43 6.73
C MET A 144 -14.63 10.05 7.20
N LEU A 145 -14.32 8.74 7.23
CA LEU A 145 -13.02 8.25 7.68
C LEU A 145 -11.89 8.57 6.70
N VAL A 146 -12.17 8.59 5.39
CA VAL A 146 -11.14 8.94 4.40
C VAL A 146 -10.81 10.43 4.48
N ARG A 147 -11.82 11.30 4.63
CA ARG A 147 -11.63 12.74 4.87
C ARG A 147 -10.90 13.02 6.18
N SER A 148 -11.27 12.30 7.25
CA SER A 148 -10.62 12.37 8.56
C SER A 148 -9.16 11.98 8.47
N SER A 149 -8.84 10.89 7.78
CA SER A 149 -7.48 10.43 7.52
C SER A 149 -6.68 11.48 6.74
N SER A 150 -7.23 12.01 5.65
CA SER A 150 -6.60 13.07 4.85
C SER A 150 -6.22 14.28 5.72
N ALA A 151 -7.15 14.74 6.55
CA ALA A 151 -6.90 15.85 7.46
C ALA A 151 -5.77 15.54 8.48
N LYS A 152 -5.65 14.29 8.95
CA LYS A 152 -4.57 13.87 9.84
C LYS A 152 -3.21 13.85 9.13
N LEU A 153 -3.15 13.33 7.90
CA LEU A 153 -1.92 13.31 7.09
C LEU A 153 -1.43 14.72 6.79
N LYS A 154 -2.33 15.65 6.44
CA LYS A 154 -2.01 17.08 6.25
C LYS A 154 -1.46 17.74 7.52
N ARG A 155 -2.03 17.41 8.69
CA ARG A 155 -1.52 17.88 9.99
C ARG A 155 -0.16 17.26 10.32
N ALA A 156 0.04 15.97 10.04
CA ALA A 156 1.30 15.27 10.23
C ALA A 156 2.42 15.92 9.39
N TYR A 157 2.15 16.24 8.13
CA TYR A 157 3.07 16.98 7.26
C TYR A 157 3.42 18.35 7.85
N SER A 158 2.41 19.10 8.32
CA SER A 158 2.64 20.41 8.94
C SER A 158 3.53 20.34 10.18
N ILE A 159 3.43 19.26 10.98
CA ILE A 159 4.33 19.03 12.13
C ILE A 159 5.78 18.88 11.65
N LEU A 160 6.03 18.06 10.62
CA LEU A 160 7.37 17.86 10.08
C LEU A 160 7.95 19.17 9.53
N MET A 161 7.17 19.92 8.76
CA MET A 161 7.61 21.20 8.18
C MET A 161 7.91 22.26 9.24
N LYS A 162 7.11 22.31 10.32
CA LYS A 162 7.36 23.22 11.45
C LYS A 162 8.59 22.80 12.26
N LYS A 163 8.78 21.50 12.46
CA LYS A 163 9.86 20.97 13.30
C LYS A 163 11.22 20.97 12.59
N TYR A 164 11.23 20.80 11.27
CA TYR A 164 12.44 20.73 10.45
C TYR A 164 12.46 21.80 9.35
N PRO A 165 12.34 23.10 9.68
CA PRO A 165 12.24 24.15 8.68
C PRO A 165 13.51 24.33 7.87
N LYS A 166 14.66 23.93 8.42
CA LYS A 166 15.99 24.02 7.78
C LYS A 166 16.39 22.79 6.97
N GLU A 167 15.56 21.74 6.97
CA GLU A 167 15.87 20.52 6.22
C GLU A 167 15.97 20.79 4.71
N GLY A 168 16.79 19.99 4.03
CA GLY A 168 16.98 20.09 2.58
C GLY A 168 15.69 19.84 1.78
N ASN A 169 15.58 20.43 0.59
CA ASN A 169 14.39 20.32 -0.26
C ASN A 169 14.05 18.86 -0.60
N HIS A 170 15.06 18.01 -0.82
CA HIS A 170 14.88 16.57 -1.06
C HIS A 170 14.12 15.89 0.08
N ASN A 171 14.56 16.05 1.32
CA ASN A 171 13.91 15.42 2.47
C ASN A 171 12.54 16.03 2.79
N LYS A 172 12.35 17.33 2.54
CA LYS A 172 11.00 17.93 2.61
C LYS A 172 10.06 17.33 1.57
N GLN A 173 10.55 17.06 0.35
CA GLN A 173 9.79 16.34 -0.67
C GLN A 173 9.48 14.91 -0.22
N ALA A 174 10.44 14.20 0.39
CA ALA A 174 10.18 12.87 0.96
C ALA A 174 9.06 12.92 2.03
N PHE A 175 9.04 13.93 2.91
CA PHE A 175 7.96 14.09 3.88
C PHE A 175 6.60 14.26 3.21
N PHE A 176 6.55 15.02 2.12
CA PHE A 176 5.34 15.22 1.34
C PHE A 176 4.92 13.92 0.65
N ASP A 177 5.81 13.29 -0.10
CA ASP A 177 5.52 12.12 -0.94
C ASP A 177 5.05 10.91 -0.11
N HIS A 178 5.68 10.62 1.03
CA HIS A 178 5.25 9.51 1.89
C HIS A 178 3.86 9.74 2.52
N LEU A 179 3.49 11.00 2.82
CA LEU A 179 2.21 11.31 3.44
C LEU A 179 1.10 11.50 2.40
N CYS A 180 1.41 12.08 1.25
CA CYS A 180 0.49 12.27 0.14
C CYS A 180 0.17 10.94 -0.54
N ALA A 181 1.15 10.02 -0.65
CA ALA A 181 0.90 8.67 -1.13
C ALA A 181 0.04 7.80 -0.20
N LEU A 182 -0.24 8.25 1.03
CA LEU A 182 -1.31 7.67 1.82
C LEU A 182 -2.65 8.39 1.54
N ASP A 183 -2.63 9.65 1.12
CA ASP A 183 -3.79 10.53 0.94
C ASP A 183 -4.25 10.65 -0.54
N PHE A 184 -4.89 9.63 -1.12
CA PHE A 184 -5.44 9.73 -2.50
C PHE A 184 -6.86 10.34 -2.58
N ILE A 185 -7.06 11.53 -2.02
CA ILE A 185 -8.23 12.38 -2.32
C ILE A 185 -7.79 13.79 -2.67
#